data_AF-A0A7X1P8H4-F1
#
_entry.id   AF-A0A7X1P8H4-F1
#
_cell.length_a   1.000
_cell.length_b   1.000
_cell.length_c   1.000
_cell.angle_alpha   90.00
_cell.angle_beta   90.00
_cell.angle_gamma   90.00
#
_symmetry.space_group_name_H-M   'P 1'
#
loop_
_entity.id
_entity.type
_entity.pdbx_description
1 polymer ?
#
loop_
_entity_poly.entity_id
_entity_poly.type
_entity_poly.pdbx_seq_one_letter_code
_entity_poly.pdbx_strand_id
1 'polypeptide(L)'
;MTVPDYGGLLDAMQGRVEATLDACTRCGKCVEACPMVEPAGLDPKNGPAIVGGILDLLAGGAGTPDAERWAQVCTNSGKCIRACDYGVNPRFMVNMARVAAKAKAGEEAVRRAGQNYFSALSRGTRLISRLQLAPEVLAKVSPTLKRAEEYAETPEIVFYTGCNVIRTPHIALLVLEVMDALGVKYEVMGGTAVCCGIQHLKQGDARTAGRISFNTIERLGRPGASRVITWCPSCQIQINEFALPAYREAYGEAPFDMNPLAEFFAERLDDLRKLFVHRVEKRVAIQERAALPGIMAAVKQVLGAIPGLEIVELDVPIVSTQASHLSVLPEFKAQLREQELRAAADAGITTFASIFHNCHRDLIQYQPRVSFELVNFMELIGEAMGIRIPDLYKRMRLMGDVDAIISDSADLIAEHGLDLEQVREVLVTEVFGGKLPARAAETAGQSEA
;
A
#
# COMPACT_ATOMS: atom_id res chain seq x y z
N MET A 1 -11.76 -29.25 8.46
CA MET A 1 -11.90 -27.78 8.45
C MET A 1 -13.37 -27.44 8.31
N THR A 2 -14.01 -27.07 9.42
CA THR A 2 -15.32 -26.42 9.42
C THR A 2 -15.23 -25.14 8.58
N VAL A 3 -16.23 -24.90 7.73
CA VAL A 3 -16.35 -23.61 7.03
C VAL A 3 -16.43 -22.54 8.11
N PRO A 4 -15.58 -21.50 8.10
CA PRO A 4 -15.66 -20.42 9.07
C PRO A 4 -17.09 -19.86 9.08
N ASP A 5 -17.70 -19.75 10.25
CA ASP A 5 -18.99 -19.08 10.39
C ASP A 5 -18.80 -17.59 10.05
N TYR A 6 -19.11 -17.24 8.80
CA TYR A 6 -18.99 -15.88 8.30
C TYR A 6 -20.05 -14.93 8.87
N GLY A 7 -21.04 -15.44 9.63
CA GLY A 7 -21.99 -14.63 10.40
C GLY A 7 -21.28 -13.86 11.51
N GLY A 8 -20.50 -14.57 12.35
CA GLY A 8 -19.78 -13.98 13.47
C GLY A 8 -18.81 -12.84 13.10
N LEU A 9 -18.31 -12.82 11.85
CA LEU A 9 -17.46 -11.74 11.35
C LEU A 9 -18.22 -10.42 11.11
N LEU A 10 -19.38 -10.50 10.46
CA LEU A 10 -20.19 -9.31 10.22
C LEU A 10 -20.78 -8.80 11.53
N ASP A 11 -21.15 -9.73 12.43
CA ASP A 11 -21.66 -9.41 13.76
C ASP A 11 -20.58 -8.68 14.59
N ALA A 12 -19.33 -9.16 14.61
CA ALA A 12 -18.23 -8.48 15.29
C ALA A 12 -17.92 -7.09 14.68
N MET A 13 -17.98 -6.96 13.35
CA MET A 13 -17.85 -5.65 12.71
C MET A 13 -18.99 -4.70 13.10
N GLN A 14 -20.22 -5.22 13.20
CA GLN A 14 -21.41 -4.47 13.59
C GLN A 14 -21.35 -4.04 15.06
N GLY A 15 -20.95 -4.92 15.98
CA GLY A 15 -20.76 -4.59 17.40
C GLY A 15 -19.76 -3.45 17.60
N ARG A 16 -18.72 -3.37 16.77
CA ARG A 16 -17.77 -2.23 16.78
C ARG A 16 -18.37 -0.94 16.22
N VAL A 17 -19.29 -1.03 15.27
CA VAL A 17 -20.06 0.14 14.79
C VAL A 17 -20.98 0.63 15.92
N GLU A 18 -21.65 -0.26 16.64
CA GLU A 18 -22.50 0.06 17.80
C GLU A 18 -21.68 0.73 18.92
N ALA A 19 -20.54 0.16 19.30
CA ALA A 19 -19.63 0.78 20.26
C ALA A 19 -19.16 2.18 19.81
N THR A 20 -19.00 2.40 18.50
CA THR A 20 -18.68 3.73 17.95
C THR A 20 -19.85 4.70 18.08
N LEU A 21 -21.08 4.25 17.80
CA LEU A 21 -22.30 5.04 17.93
C LEU A 21 -22.52 5.47 19.40
N ASP A 22 -22.27 4.56 20.34
CA ASP A 22 -22.45 4.80 21.78
C ASP A 22 -21.40 5.76 22.35
N ALA A 23 -20.13 5.61 21.95
CA ALA A 23 -19.03 6.41 22.51
C ALA A 23 -18.89 7.81 21.87
N CYS A 24 -19.40 8.02 20.65
CA CYS A 24 -19.14 9.25 19.91
C CYS A 24 -19.95 10.45 20.42
N THR A 25 -19.25 11.48 20.91
CA THR A 25 -19.84 12.72 21.43
C THR A 25 -20.20 13.75 20.35
N ARG A 26 -19.96 13.46 19.07
CA ARG A 26 -20.20 14.38 17.94
C ARG A 26 -19.43 15.71 18.02
N CYS A 27 -18.34 15.78 18.79
CA CYS A 27 -17.61 17.03 19.01
C CYS A 27 -16.89 17.61 17.78
N GLY A 28 -16.67 16.83 16.72
CA GLY A 28 -16.08 17.34 15.46
C GLY A 28 -14.54 17.41 15.41
N LYS A 29 -13.81 17.20 16.52
CA LYS A 29 -12.33 17.26 16.55
C LYS A 29 -11.63 16.38 15.51
N CYS A 30 -12.23 15.24 15.16
CA CYS A 30 -11.70 14.34 14.14
C CYS A 30 -11.79 14.91 12.71
N VAL A 31 -12.76 15.80 12.45
CA VAL A 31 -12.89 16.56 11.21
C VAL A 31 -11.83 17.66 11.18
N GLU A 32 -11.69 18.43 12.27
CA GLU A 32 -10.67 19.48 12.40
C GLU A 32 -9.24 18.96 12.18
N ALA A 33 -8.93 17.77 12.72
CA ALA A 33 -7.61 17.14 12.56
C ALA A 33 -7.40 16.48 11.18
N CYS A 34 -8.43 16.37 10.34
CA CYS A 34 -8.36 15.62 9.10
C CYS A 34 -7.74 16.45 7.97
N PRO A 35 -6.62 16.01 7.35
CA PRO A 35 -5.95 16.79 6.31
C PRO A 35 -6.69 16.81 4.97
N MET A 36 -7.81 16.11 4.86
CA MET A 36 -8.59 16.00 3.62
C MET A 36 -9.87 16.85 3.64
N VAL A 37 -10.19 17.52 4.75
CA VAL A 37 -11.43 18.32 4.88
C VAL A 37 -11.37 19.54 3.96
N GLU A 38 -10.36 20.39 4.09
CA GLU A 38 -10.23 21.57 3.23
C GLU A 38 -10.03 21.19 1.75
N PRO A 39 -9.13 20.23 1.38
CA PRO A 39 -9.02 19.80 -0.02
C PRO A 39 -10.30 19.23 -0.63
N ALA A 40 -11.22 18.71 0.21
CA ALA A 40 -12.50 18.21 -0.24
C ALA A 40 -13.56 19.30 -0.44
N GLY A 41 -13.25 20.55 -0.09
CA GLY A 41 -14.17 21.69 -0.11
C GLY A 41 -15.08 21.76 1.11
N LEU A 42 -14.71 21.11 2.22
CA LEU A 42 -15.48 21.08 3.46
C LEU A 42 -14.93 22.12 4.45
N ASP A 43 -15.81 22.70 5.27
CA ASP A 43 -15.42 23.62 6.35
C ASP A 43 -15.18 22.83 7.65
N PRO A 44 -13.96 22.86 8.24
CA PRO A 44 -13.67 22.25 9.53
C PRO A 44 -14.62 22.68 10.66
N LYS A 45 -15.17 23.92 10.60
CA LYS A 45 -16.11 24.43 11.61
C LYS A 45 -17.44 23.68 11.63
N ASN A 46 -17.78 22.99 10.53
CA ASN A 46 -18.96 22.13 10.45
C ASN A 46 -18.72 20.74 11.06
N GLY A 47 -17.58 20.53 11.74
CA GLY A 47 -17.19 19.25 12.34
C GLY A 47 -18.31 18.50 13.05
N PRO A 48 -19.05 19.10 13.99
CA PRO A 48 -20.16 18.43 14.67
C PRO A 48 -21.27 17.94 13.73
N ALA A 49 -21.65 18.75 12.74
CA ALA A 49 -22.68 18.40 11.76
C ALA A 49 -22.20 17.29 10.80
N ILE A 50 -20.95 17.35 10.36
CA ILE A 50 -20.32 16.33 9.52
C ILE A 50 -20.26 14.99 10.26
N VAL A 51 -19.81 14.99 11.53
CA VAL A 51 -19.80 13.77 12.35
C VAL A 51 -21.22 13.27 12.59
N GLY A 52 -22.19 14.15 12.82
CA GLY A 52 -23.60 13.77 12.93
C GLY A 52 -24.09 13.00 11.70
N GLY A 53 -23.80 13.48 10.49
CA GLY A 53 -24.13 12.77 9.25
C GLY A 53 -23.38 11.45 9.07
N ILE A 54 -22.13 11.34 9.55
CA ILE A 54 -21.39 10.07 9.57
C ILE A 54 -22.05 9.04 10.47
N LEU A 55 -22.46 9.44 11.68
CA LEU A 55 -23.16 8.54 12.60
C LEU A 55 -24.54 8.14 12.06
N ASP A 56 -25.25 9.05 11.39
CA ASP A 56 -26.51 8.73 10.73
C ASP A 56 -26.32 7.66 9.64
N LEU A 57 -25.29 7.77 8.79
CA LEU A 57 -24.94 6.72 7.82
C LEU A 57 -24.67 5.37 8.50
N LEU A 58 -23.93 5.37 9.61
CA LEU A 58 -23.63 4.14 10.37
C LEU A 58 -24.87 3.51 11.00
N ALA A 59 -25.84 4.33 11.41
CA ALA A 59 -27.13 3.87 11.93
C ALA A 59 -28.12 3.42 10.83
N GLY A 60 -27.70 3.44 9.55
CA GLY A 60 -28.55 3.07 8.40
C GLY A 60 -29.39 4.21 7.83
N GLY A 61 -29.18 5.43 8.29
CA GLY A 61 -29.82 6.65 7.80
C GLY A 61 -29.28 7.16 6.47
N ALA A 62 -29.75 8.33 6.07
CA ALA A 62 -29.39 8.95 4.79
C ALA A 62 -28.02 9.63 4.83
N GLY A 63 -27.56 10.09 5.99
CA GLY A 63 -26.40 10.94 6.12
C GLY A 63 -26.64 12.36 5.63
N THR A 64 -25.55 13.10 5.46
CA THR A 64 -25.55 14.44 4.85
C THR A 64 -24.56 14.48 3.67
N PRO A 65 -24.72 15.40 2.70
CA PRO A 65 -23.78 15.55 1.61
C PRO A 65 -22.32 15.73 2.08
N ASP A 66 -22.09 16.53 3.12
CA ASP A 66 -20.75 16.76 3.66
C ASP A 66 -20.17 15.51 4.34
N ALA A 67 -20.99 14.71 5.03
CA ALA A 67 -20.57 13.45 5.62
C ALA A 67 -20.21 12.41 4.55
N GLU A 68 -21.05 12.27 3.51
CA GLU A 68 -20.75 11.39 2.38
C GLU A 68 -19.48 11.84 1.65
N ARG A 69 -19.31 13.16 1.45
CA ARG A 69 -18.10 13.74 0.85
C ARG A 69 -16.86 13.43 1.67
N TRP A 70 -16.89 13.63 2.99
CA TRP A 70 -15.77 13.32 3.88
C TRP A 70 -15.41 11.82 3.86
N ALA A 71 -16.43 10.95 3.85
CA ALA A 71 -16.23 9.50 3.74
C ALA A 71 -15.60 9.08 2.41
N GLN A 72 -15.99 9.72 1.30
CA GLN A 72 -15.47 9.46 -0.03
C GLN A 72 -14.02 9.91 -0.21
N VAL A 73 -13.62 11.05 0.38
CA VAL A 73 -12.26 11.61 0.25
C VAL A 73 -11.26 11.08 1.27
N CYS A 74 -11.67 10.20 2.18
CA CYS A 74 -10.81 9.65 3.21
C CYS A 74 -9.60 8.89 2.61
N THR A 75 -8.40 9.36 2.91
CA THR A 75 -7.12 8.81 2.46
C THR A 75 -6.46 7.86 3.45
N ASN A 76 -7.17 7.49 4.53
CA ASN A 76 -6.69 6.65 5.62
C ASN A 76 -5.48 7.18 6.41
N SER A 77 -5.25 8.50 6.39
CA SER A 77 -4.12 9.15 7.09
C SER A 77 -4.05 8.83 8.59
N GLY A 78 -5.19 8.59 9.23
CA GLY A 78 -5.25 8.28 10.67
C GLY A 78 -4.96 9.47 11.60
N LYS A 79 -4.72 10.69 11.07
CA LYS A 79 -4.50 11.89 11.90
C LYS A 79 -5.67 12.17 12.85
N CYS A 80 -6.88 11.82 12.43
CA CYS A 80 -8.09 11.94 13.23
C CYS A 80 -8.13 11.01 14.45
N ILE A 81 -7.34 9.92 14.50
CA ILE A 81 -7.39 8.94 15.59
C ILE A 81 -6.95 9.58 16.91
N ARG A 82 -5.82 10.29 16.91
CA ARG A 82 -5.28 10.95 18.12
C ARG A 82 -6.10 12.16 18.57
N ALA A 83 -7.01 12.65 17.73
CA ALA A 83 -7.89 13.77 18.08
C ALA A 83 -9.14 13.34 18.86
N CYS A 84 -9.39 12.04 19.00
CA CYS A 84 -10.53 11.53 19.76
C CYS A 84 -10.16 11.22 21.21
N ASP A 85 -10.80 11.93 22.15
CA ASP A 85 -10.61 11.72 23.59
C ASP A 85 -11.54 10.62 24.17
N TYR A 86 -12.40 10.02 23.35
CA TYR A 86 -13.49 9.13 23.77
C TYR A 86 -13.31 7.68 23.32
N GLY A 87 -12.10 7.31 22.88
CA GLY A 87 -11.78 5.93 22.49
C GLY A 87 -12.38 5.46 21.15
N VAL A 88 -13.11 6.32 20.43
CA VAL A 88 -13.53 6.04 19.05
C VAL A 88 -12.30 6.02 18.15
N ASN A 89 -12.30 5.16 17.13
CA ASN A 89 -11.37 5.24 16.01
C ASN A 89 -12.05 5.95 14.82
N PRO A 90 -11.88 7.28 14.63
CA PRO A 90 -12.47 7.99 13.51
C PRO A 90 -12.08 7.46 12.13
N ARG A 91 -10.89 6.87 11.95
CA ARG A 91 -10.53 6.24 10.67
C ARG A 91 -11.46 5.06 10.39
N PHE A 92 -11.67 4.17 11.37
CA PHE A 92 -12.64 3.08 11.25
C PHE A 92 -14.05 3.62 11.00
N MET A 93 -14.52 4.57 11.81
CA MET A 93 -15.84 5.20 11.72
C MET A 93 -16.13 5.73 10.30
N VAL A 94 -15.21 6.51 9.73
CA VAL A 94 -15.37 7.11 8.39
C VAL A 94 -15.33 6.04 7.28
N ASN A 95 -14.48 5.01 7.42
CA ASN A 95 -14.45 3.91 6.45
C ASN A 95 -15.75 3.10 6.47
N MET A 96 -16.34 2.86 7.63
CA MET A 96 -17.62 2.17 7.77
C MET A 96 -18.78 3.02 7.26
N ALA A 97 -18.76 4.33 7.46
CA ALA A 97 -19.76 5.22 6.86
C ALA A 97 -19.68 5.23 5.32
N ARG A 98 -18.47 5.16 4.74
CA ARG A 98 -18.30 4.98 3.29
C ARG A 98 -18.90 3.66 2.82
N VAL A 99 -18.70 2.58 3.58
CA VAL A 99 -19.29 1.27 3.28
C VAL A 99 -20.81 1.37 3.30
N ALA A 100 -21.40 1.94 4.36
CA ALA A 100 -22.84 2.11 4.49
C ALA A 100 -23.42 2.96 3.35
N ALA A 101 -22.78 4.07 3.00
CA ALA A 101 -23.20 4.92 1.88
C ALA A 101 -23.19 4.17 0.54
N LYS A 102 -22.14 3.37 0.27
CA LYS A 102 -22.06 2.57 -0.97
C LYS A 102 -23.02 1.38 -0.98
N ALA A 103 -23.30 0.78 0.17
CA ALA A 103 -24.22 -0.35 0.31
C ALA A 103 -25.65 -0.01 -0.15
N LYS A 104 -26.05 1.27 -0.13
CA LYS A 104 -27.32 1.77 -0.69
C LYS A 104 -27.51 1.43 -2.18
N ALA A 105 -26.43 1.19 -2.93
CA ALA A 105 -26.51 0.74 -4.33
C ALA A 105 -26.98 -0.72 -4.50
N GLY A 106 -27.10 -1.47 -3.39
CA GLY A 106 -27.52 -2.87 -3.37
C GLY A 106 -26.35 -3.86 -3.38
N GLU A 107 -26.55 -5.02 -2.74
CA GLU A 107 -25.51 -6.04 -2.53
C GLU A 107 -24.87 -6.52 -3.85
N GLU A 108 -25.68 -6.71 -4.89
CA GLU A 108 -25.15 -7.17 -6.18
C GLU A 108 -24.24 -6.12 -6.84
N ALA A 109 -24.61 -4.85 -6.78
CA ALA A 109 -23.85 -3.77 -7.40
C ALA A 109 -22.49 -3.58 -6.71
N VAL A 110 -22.46 -3.55 -5.38
CA VAL A 110 -21.20 -3.42 -4.62
C VAL A 110 -20.31 -4.65 -4.80
N ARG A 111 -20.89 -5.86 -4.82
CA ARG A 111 -20.15 -7.10 -5.08
C ARG A 111 -19.52 -7.10 -6.46
N ARG A 112 -20.27 -6.69 -7.49
CA ARG A 112 -19.77 -6.59 -8.86
C ARG A 112 -18.65 -5.55 -8.97
N ALA A 113 -18.79 -4.39 -8.32
CA ALA A 113 -17.75 -3.36 -8.28
C ALA A 113 -16.46 -3.88 -7.63
N GLY A 114 -16.57 -4.59 -6.49
CA GLY A 114 -15.44 -5.22 -5.82
C GLY A 114 -14.75 -6.28 -6.69
N GLN A 115 -15.53 -7.16 -7.31
CA GLN A 115 -15.03 -8.20 -8.23
C GLN A 115 -14.32 -7.62 -9.45
N ASN A 116 -14.90 -6.61 -10.09
CA ASN A 116 -14.30 -5.96 -11.26
C ASN A 116 -12.94 -5.34 -10.92
N TYR A 117 -12.86 -4.63 -9.78
CA TYR A 117 -11.60 -4.07 -9.31
C TYR A 117 -10.56 -5.17 -9.04
N PHE A 118 -10.95 -6.23 -8.32
CA PHE A 118 -10.04 -7.32 -7.97
C PHE A 118 -9.56 -8.08 -9.20
N SER A 119 -10.42 -8.32 -10.19
CA SER A 119 -10.06 -8.96 -11.47
C SER A 119 -9.03 -8.13 -12.24
N ALA A 120 -9.23 -6.81 -12.33
CA ALA A 120 -8.26 -5.90 -12.95
C ALA A 120 -6.92 -5.91 -12.20
N LEU A 121 -6.97 -5.76 -10.87
CA LEU A 121 -5.78 -5.83 -10.01
C LEU A 121 -5.02 -7.16 -10.20
N SER A 122 -5.73 -8.28 -10.21
CA SER A 122 -5.15 -9.62 -10.32
C SER A 122 -4.50 -9.83 -11.68
N ARG A 123 -5.20 -9.48 -12.76
CA ARG A 123 -4.67 -9.54 -14.13
C ARG A 123 -3.43 -8.66 -14.30
N GLY A 124 -3.49 -7.40 -13.88
CA GLY A 124 -2.36 -6.49 -13.97
C GLY A 124 -1.18 -6.93 -13.10
N THR A 125 -1.44 -7.50 -11.91
CA THR A 125 -0.36 -8.03 -11.05
C THR A 125 0.34 -9.20 -11.73
N ARG A 126 -0.44 -10.17 -12.22
CA ARG A 126 0.04 -11.37 -12.89
C ARG A 126 0.90 -11.05 -14.11
N LEU A 127 0.43 -10.16 -14.99
CA LEU A 127 1.15 -9.85 -16.23
C LEU A 127 2.37 -8.97 -15.95
N ILE A 128 2.22 -7.87 -15.21
CA ILE A 128 3.34 -6.95 -14.95
C ILE A 128 4.49 -7.63 -14.21
N SER A 129 4.22 -8.53 -13.26
CA SER A 129 5.31 -9.24 -12.57
C SER A 129 6.06 -10.21 -13.47
N ARG A 130 5.37 -10.85 -14.42
CA ARG A 130 5.96 -11.82 -15.35
C ARG A 130 6.75 -11.18 -16.48
N LEU A 131 6.48 -9.92 -16.79
CA LEU A 131 7.35 -9.12 -17.65
C LEU A 131 8.69 -8.75 -16.98
N GLN A 132 8.84 -9.02 -15.68
CA GLN A 132 10.03 -8.60 -14.91
C GLN A 132 10.81 -9.77 -14.32
N LEU A 133 10.18 -10.92 -14.08
CA LEU A 133 10.80 -12.04 -13.36
C LEU A 133 10.59 -13.36 -14.09
N ALA A 134 11.65 -14.16 -14.16
CA ALA A 134 11.57 -15.58 -14.49
C ALA A 134 10.72 -16.34 -13.44
N PRO A 135 10.09 -17.48 -13.80
CA PRO A 135 9.22 -18.26 -12.92
C PRO A 135 9.82 -18.59 -11.55
N GLU A 136 11.08 -19.01 -11.49
CA GLU A 136 11.77 -19.41 -10.27
C GLU A 136 12.03 -18.22 -9.33
N VAL A 137 12.26 -17.02 -9.87
CA VAL A 137 12.42 -15.81 -9.07
C VAL A 137 11.07 -15.30 -8.59
N LEU A 138 10.04 -15.36 -9.44
CA LEU A 138 8.68 -15.00 -9.04
C LEU A 138 8.15 -15.87 -7.90
N ALA A 139 8.51 -17.16 -7.89
CA ALA A 139 8.16 -18.10 -6.83
C ALA A 139 8.72 -17.69 -5.46
N LYS A 140 9.82 -16.92 -5.39
CA LYS A 140 10.38 -16.42 -4.12
C LYS A 140 9.52 -15.36 -3.45
N VAL A 141 8.84 -14.51 -4.23
CA VAL A 141 8.06 -13.35 -3.71
C VAL A 141 6.54 -13.57 -3.73
N SER A 142 6.08 -14.57 -4.48
CA SER A 142 4.69 -14.96 -4.61
C SER A 142 4.55 -16.49 -4.67
N PRO A 143 5.03 -17.23 -3.65
CA PRO A 143 5.01 -18.69 -3.67
C PRO A 143 3.58 -19.24 -3.66
N THR A 144 3.44 -20.48 -4.14
CA THR A 144 2.23 -21.28 -3.90
C THR A 144 2.09 -21.51 -2.39
N LEU A 145 0.89 -21.26 -1.86
CA LEU A 145 0.64 -21.43 -0.44
C LEU A 145 0.63 -22.91 -0.06
N LYS A 146 1.43 -23.26 0.94
CA LYS A 146 1.48 -24.62 1.50
C LYS A 146 0.26 -24.90 2.38
N ARG A 147 -0.04 -26.19 2.57
CA ARG A 147 -0.96 -26.65 3.62
C ARG A 147 -0.26 -26.68 4.96
N ALA A 148 -1.02 -26.69 6.06
CA ALA A 148 -0.45 -26.64 7.41
C ALA A 148 0.51 -27.82 7.67
N GLU A 149 0.18 -29.00 7.14
CA GLU A 149 0.95 -30.24 7.33
C GLU A 149 2.25 -30.29 6.51
N GLU A 150 2.44 -29.34 5.59
CA GLU A 150 3.63 -29.26 4.72
C GLU A 150 4.76 -28.40 5.35
N TYR A 151 4.48 -27.73 6.47
CA TYR A 151 5.49 -27.00 7.23
C TYR A 151 6.24 -27.95 8.16
N ALA A 152 7.52 -28.20 7.86
CA ALA A 152 8.37 -29.06 8.68
C ALA A 152 8.79 -28.38 10.01
N GLU A 153 8.98 -27.06 9.99
CA GLU A 153 9.35 -26.24 11.14
C GLU A 153 8.54 -24.95 11.13
N THR A 154 8.31 -24.39 12.31
CA THR A 154 7.70 -23.07 12.47
C THR A 154 8.74 -21.99 12.20
N PRO A 155 8.53 -21.08 11.22
CA PRO A 155 9.45 -19.98 10.97
C PRO A 155 9.39 -18.96 12.10
N GLU A 156 10.44 -18.15 12.27
CA GLU A 156 10.43 -17.05 13.24
C GLU A 156 9.38 -16.00 12.86
N ILE A 157 9.21 -15.76 11.56
CA ILE A 157 8.34 -14.71 11.03
C ILE A 157 7.69 -15.16 9.71
N VAL A 158 6.46 -14.75 9.48
CA VAL A 158 5.87 -14.75 8.13
C VAL A 158 6.04 -13.38 7.49
N PHE A 159 6.71 -13.31 6.33
CA PHE A 159 6.79 -12.10 5.53
C PHE A 159 5.59 -12.03 4.57
N TYR A 160 4.62 -11.19 4.94
CA TYR A 160 3.43 -10.93 4.15
C TYR A 160 3.65 -9.78 3.15
N THR A 161 3.92 -10.14 1.89
CA THR A 161 4.20 -9.17 0.82
C THR A 161 2.94 -8.41 0.36
N GLY A 162 1.76 -9.00 0.59
CA GLY A 162 0.50 -8.51 0.07
C GLY A 162 0.31 -8.86 -1.41
N CYS A 163 -0.74 -8.32 -2.02
CA CYS A 163 -1.11 -8.68 -3.39
C CYS A 163 -0.44 -7.81 -4.48
N ASN A 164 0.12 -6.64 -4.14
CA ASN A 164 0.39 -5.58 -5.12
C ASN A 164 1.88 -5.15 -5.23
N VAL A 165 2.72 -5.50 -4.24
CA VAL A 165 4.16 -5.18 -4.30
C VAL A 165 4.88 -5.95 -5.40
N ILE A 166 4.36 -7.11 -5.78
CA ILE A 166 4.93 -8.00 -6.82
C ILE A 166 4.95 -7.34 -8.22
N ARG A 167 4.20 -6.25 -8.43
CA ARG A 167 4.31 -5.41 -9.65
C ARG A 167 5.60 -4.58 -9.71
N THR A 168 6.28 -4.41 -8.58
CA THR A 168 7.58 -3.74 -8.42
C THR A 168 8.49 -4.70 -7.64
N PRO A 169 8.86 -5.83 -8.24
CA PRO A 169 9.45 -6.96 -7.55
C PRO A 169 10.81 -6.66 -6.94
N HIS A 170 11.59 -5.72 -7.50
CA HIS A 170 12.90 -5.34 -6.97
C HIS A 170 12.84 -4.97 -5.48
N ILE A 171 11.76 -4.32 -5.05
CA ILE A 171 11.53 -3.96 -3.64
C ILE A 171 11.39 -5.22 -2.79
N ALA A 172 10.52 -6.15 -3.19
CA ALA A 172 10.29 -7.38 -2.42
C ALA A 172 11.56 -8.24 -2.37
N LEU A 173 12.27 -8.35 -3.49
CA LEU A 173 13.54 -9.07 -3.57
C LEU A 173 14.61 -8.43 -2.67
N LEU A 174 14.72 -7.09 -2.64
CA LEU A 174 15.64 -6.39 -1.73
C LEU A 174 15.32 -6.71 -0.27
N VAL A 175 14.03 -6.79 0.08
CA VAL A 175 13.63 -7.20 1.43
C VAL A 175 14.08 -8.63 1.74
N LEU A 176 13.94 -9.57 0.79
CA LEU A 176 14.41 -10.95 0.98
C LEU A 176 15.93 -10.99 1.22
N GLU A 177 16.72 -10.32 0.37
CA GLU A 177 18.18 -10.29 0.51
C GLU A 177 18.62 -9.66 1.86
N VAL A 178 17.94 -8.61 2.31
CA VAL A 178 18.20 -8.00 3.62
C VAL A 178 17.86 -8.97 4.76
N MET A 179 16.73 -9.68 4.68
CA MET A 179 16.34 -10.65 5.71
C MET A 179 17.26 -11.87 5.74
N ASP A 180 17.71 -12.34 4.57
CA ASP A 180 18.67 -13.44 4.43
C ASP A 180 20.03 -13.05 5.04
N ALA A 181 20.52 -11.83 4.75
CA ALA A 181 21.75 -11.31 5.33
C ALA A 181 21.68 -11.10 6.85
N LEU A 182 20.48 -10.82 7.39
CA LEU A 182 20.21 -10.75 8.83
C LEU A 182 20.03 -12.13 9.49
N GLY A 183 20.09 -13.22 8.71
CA GLY A 183 19.94 -14.60 9.19
C GLY A 183 18.55 -14.94 9.71
N VAL A 184 17.52 -14.22 9.26
CA VAL A 184 16.14 -14.43 9.71
C VAL A 184 15.58 -15.70 9.09
N LYS A 185 14.97 -16.59 9.88
CA LYS A 185 14.18 -17.71 9.33
C LYS A 185 12.75 -17.26 9.09
N TYR A 186 12.36 -17.07 7.84
CA TYR A 186 11.02 -16.58 7.48
C TYR A 186 10.33 -17.44 6.41
N GLU A 187 9.00 -17.39 6.40
CA GLU A 187 8.17 -17.89 5.29
C GLU A 187 7.57 -16.70 4.52
N VAL A 188 7.72 -16.69 3.20
CA VAL A 188 7.11 -15.65 2.35
C VAL A 188 5.68 -16.04 2.01
N MET A 189 4.74 -15.12 2.21
CA MET A 189 3.36 -15.28 1.76
C MET A 189 2.92 -14.05 0.98
N GLY A 190 2.56 -14.26 -0.28
CA GLY A 190 2.39 -13.17 -1.23
C GLY A 190 1.41 -13.44 -2.35
N GLY A 191 1.06 -12.38 -3.06
CA GLY A 191 0.22 -12.46 -4.25
C GLY A 191 -1.26 -12.29 -3.96
N THR A 192 -2.07 -12.42 -5.02
CA THR A 192 -3.51 -12.16 -4.97
C THR A 192 -4.27 -13.17 -4.14
N ALA A 193 -3.70 -14.36 -3.94
CA ALA A 193 -4.24 -15.41 -3.06
C ALA A 193 -4.29 -14.99 -1.59
N VAL A 194 -3.44 -14.07 -1.14
CA VAL A 194 -3.46 -13.54 0.24
C VAL A 194 -3.81 -12.05 0.22
N CYS A 195 -4.73 -11.62 -0.64
CA CYS A 195 -5.20 -10.22 -0.64
C CYS A 195 -5.88 -9.89 0.69
N CYS A 196 -5.59 -8.73 1.29
CA CYS A 196 -6.22 -8.32 2.56
C CYS A 196 -7.71 -7.98 2.45
N GLY A 197 -8.30 -7.89 1.26
CA GLY A 197 -9.73 -7.59 1.08
C GLY A 197 -10.11 -6.10 1.10
N ILE A 198 -9.17 -5.19 1.35
CA ILE A 198 -9.43 -3.74 1.44
C ILE A 198 -10.13 -3.15 0.21
N GLN A 199 -9.86 -3.69 -0.97
CA GLN A 199 -10.44 -3.16 -2.21
C GLN A 199 -11.95 -3.45 -2.31
N HIS A 200 -12.40 -4.59 -1.78
CA HIS A 200 -13.84 -4.88 -1.66
C HIS A 200 -14.49 -3.95 -0.63
N LEU A 201 -13.83 -3.75 0.52
CA LEU A 201 -14.34 -2.85 1.57
C LEU A 201 -14.51 -1.42 1.04
N LYS A 202 -13.54 -0.94 0.25
CA LYS A 202 -13.63 0.38 -0.40
C LYS A 202 -14.78 0.51 -1.38
N GLN A 203 -15.26 -0.59 -1.97
CA GLN A 203 -16.44 -0.60 -2.84
C GLN A 203 -17.77 -0.82 -2.10
N GLY A 204 -17.74 -0.95 -0.77
CA GLY A 204 -18.94 -1.21 0.03
C GLY A 204 -19.27 -2.70 0.18
N ASP A 205 -18.47 -3.60 -0.37
CA ASP A 205 -18.64 -5.05 -0.30
C ASP A 205 -17.98 -5.60 0.99
N ALA A 206 -18.55 -5.24 2.14
CA ALA A 206 -18.04 -5.63 3.46
C ALA A 206 -18.08 -7.15 3.68
N ARG A 207 -19.13 -7.83 3.19
CA ARG A 207 -19.26 -9.29 3.28
C ARG A 207 -18.08 -10.00 2.61
N THR A 208 -17.78 -9.67 1.36
CA THR A 208 -16.65 -10.30 0.66
C THR A 208 -15.32 -9.85 1.23
N ALA A 209 -15.17 -8.57 1.60
CA ALA A 209 -13.96 -8.05 2.23
C ALA A 209 -13.62 -8.82 3.52
N GLY A 210 -14.62 -9.05 4.37
CA GLY A 210 -14.50 -9.83 5.58
C GLY A 210 -14.06 -11.27 5.28
N ARG A 211 -14.79 -11.98 4.40
CA ARG A 211 -14.43 -13.35 4.00
C ARG A 211 -12.99 -13.45 3.49
N ILE A 212 -12.55 -12.49 2.67
CA ILE A 212 -11.17 -12.45 2.16
C ILE A 212 -10.17 -12.18 3.30
N SER A 213 -10.46 -11.24 4.19
CA SER A 213 -9.58 -10.87 5.30
C SER A 213 -9.38 -12.04 6.27
N PHE A 214 -10.46 -12.73 6.67
CA PHE A 214 -10.39 -13.89 7.57
C PHE A 214 -9.66 -15.06 6.92
N ASN A 215 -9.96 -15.39 5.66
CA ASN A 215 -9.20 -16.40 4.93
C ASN A 215 -7.71 -16.05 4.84
N THR A 216 -7.37 -14.76 4.77
CA THR A 216 -5.97 -14.31 4.79
C THR A 216 -5.35 -14.49 6.16
N ILE A 217 -6.05 -14.14 7.25
CA ILE A 217 -5.60 -14.39 8.63
C ILE A 217 -5.35 -15.89 8.84
N GLU A 218 -6.29 -16.76 8.49
CA GLU A 218 -6.13 -18.21 8.56
C GLU A 218 -4.90 -18.69 7.80
N ARG A 219 -4.70 -18.21 6.57
CA ARG A 219 -3.54 -18.59 5.74
C ARG A 219 -2.24 -18.15 6.38
N LEU A 220 -2.16 -16.90 6.83
CA LEU A 220 -0.96 -16.34 7.46
C LEU A 220 -0.63 -17.04 8.79
N GLY A 221 -1.62 -17.61 9.49
CA GLY A 221 -1.42 -18.39 10.70
C GLY A 221 -0.96 -19.84 10.48
N ARG A 222 -1.12 -20.41 9.28
CA ARG A 222 -0.77 -21.82 9.00
C ARG A 222 0.67 -22.22 9.34
N PRO A 223 1.69 -21.38 9.09
CA PRO A 223 3.07 -21.73 9.46
C PRO A 223 3.30 -21.80 10.98
N GLY A 224 2.39 -21.26 11.79
CA GLY A 224 2.47 -21.24 13.25
C GLY A 224 3.34 -20.12 13.83
N ALA A 225 3.87 -19.21 13.01
CA ALA A 225 4.64 -18.07 13.50
C ALA A 225 3.74 -17.10 14.27
N SER A 226 4.14 -16.71 15.47
CA SER A 226 3.43 -15.71 16.28
C SER A 226 3.55 -14.30 15.70
N ARG A 227 4.47 -14.07 14.76
CA ARG A 227 4.74 -12.77 14.15
C ARG A 227 4.59 -12.80 12.64
N VAL A 228 3.80 -11.86 12.11
CA VAL A 228 3.71 -11.54 10.69
C VAL A 228 4.29 -10.15 10.48
N ILE A 229 5.26 -10.00 9.59
CA ILE A 229 5.70 -8.67 9.14
C ILE A 229 5.12 -8.38 7.76
N THR A 230 4.68 -7.15 7.53
CA THR A 230 4.10 -6.79 6.23
C THR A 230 4.64 -5.49 5.67
N TRP A 231 4.86 -5.51 4.35
CA TRP A 231 5.25 -4.35 3.55
C TRP A 231 4.14 -3.31 3.42
N CYS A 232 2.88 -3.76 3.36
CA CYS A 232 1.81 -2.94 2.82
C CYS A 232 1.01 -2.25 3.94
N PRO A 233 1.01 -0.92 4.03
CA PRO A 233 0.30 -0.20 5.09
C PRO A 233 -1.22 -0.34 4.97
N SER A 234 -1.73 -0.52 3.74
CA SER A 234 -3.16 -0.76 3.55
C SER A 234 -3.56 -2.16 4.01
N CYS A 235 -2.65 -3.14 3.92
CA CYS A 235 -2.85 -4.45 4.55
C CYS A 235 -2.79 -4.36 6.07
N GLN A 236 -1.87 -3.56 6.62
CA GLN A 236 -1.80 -3.29 8.06
C GLN A 236 -3.11 -2.72 8.58
N ILE A 237 -3.59 -1.63 7.98
CA ILE A 237 -4.85 -1.01 8.36
C ILE A 237 -5.99 -2.03 8.23
N GLN A 238 -6.15 -2.67 7.08
CA GLN A 238 -7.25 -3.61 6.84
C GLN A 238 -7.25 -4.80 7.81
N ILE A 239 -6.10 -5.41 8.06
CA ILE A 239 -6.03 -6.60 8.91
C ILE A 239 -5.98 -6.19 10.39
N ASN A 240 -5.09 -5.29 10.83
CA ASN A 240 -4.98 -4.92 12.26
C ASN A 240 -6.17 -4.11 12.78
N GLU A 241 -6.72 -3.18 12.01
CA GLU A 241 -7.80 -2.31 12.51
C GLU A 241 -9.19 -2.83 12.20
N PHE A 242 -9.38 -3.63 11.15
CA PHE A 242 -10.70 -4.13 10.78
C PHE A 242 -10.84 -5.62 11.12
N ALA A 243 -9.97 -6.46 10.56
CA ALA A 243 -10.19 -7.91 10.58
C ALA A 243 -9.74 -8.63 11.86
N LEU A 244 -8.53 -8.39 12.38
CA LEU A 244 -8.00 -9.09 13.56
C LEU A 244 -8.82 -8.83 14.84
N PRO A 245 -9.31 -7.61 15.13
CA PRO A 245 -10.18 -7.40 16.28
C PRO A 245 -11.48 -8.20 16.16
N ALA A 246 -12.10 -8.20 14.97
CA ALA A 246 -13.30 -8.98 14.72
C ALA A 246 -13.03 -10.50 14.76
N TYR A 247 -11.85 -10.93 14.33
CA TYR A 247 -11.42 -12.32 14.39
C TYR A 247 -11.23 -12.77 15.84
N ARG A 248 -10.58 -11.96 16.69
CA ARG A 248 -10.42 -12.20 18.13
C ARG A 248 -11.78 -12.33 18.82
N GLU A 249 -12.73 -11.47 18.47
CA GLU A 249 -14.08 -11.54 19.01
C GLU A 249 -14.82 -12.83 18.60
N ALA A 250 -14.68 -13.23 17.33
CA ALA A 250 -15.35 -14.43 16.80
C ALA A 250 -14.69 -15.75 17.27
N TYR A 251 -13.38 -15.79 17.47
CA TYR A 251 -12.61 -17.03 17.72
C TYR A 251 -11.83 -17.05 19.05
N GLY A 252 -11.92 -15.99 19.85
CA GLY A 252 -11.29 -15.87 21.17
C GLY A 252 -9.87 -15.31 21.17
N GLU A 253 -9.06 -15.60 20.15
CA GLU A 253 -7.69 -15.11 20.03
C GLU A 253 -7.28 -14.80 18.58
N ALA A 254 -6.18 -14.06 18.40
CA ALA A 254 -5.58 -13.87 17.08
C ALA A 254 -4.41 -14.85 16.91
N PRO A 255 -4.24 -15.43 15.72
CA PRO A 255 -3.18 -16.42 15.49
C PRO A 255 -1.77 -15.81 15.48
N PHE A 256 -1.65 -14.48 15.35
CA PHE A 256 -0.38 -13.76 15.31
C PHE A 256 -0.58 -12.28 15.63
N ASP A 257 0.53 -11.61 15.90
CA ASP A 257 0.66 -10.15 15.81
C ASP A 257 1.24 -9.76 14.46
N MET A 258 0.69 -8.70 13.85
CA MET A 258 1.16 -8.20 12.56
C MET A 258 1.80 -6.82 12.67
N ASN A 259 3.08 -6.73 12.30
CA ASN A 259 3.88 -5.51 12.39
C ASN A 259 4.31 -4.97 11.02
N PRO A 260 4.60 -3.66 10.91
CA PRO A 260 5.26 -3.11 9.75
C PRO A 260 6.68 -3.63 9.57
N LEU A 261 7.06 -3.94 8.33
CA LEU A 261 8.44 -4.33 7.99
C LEU A 261 9.48 -3.29 8.43
N ALA A 262 9.16 -2.00 8.28
CA ALA A 262 10.09 -0.93 8.67
C ALA A 262 10.44 -0.96 10.16
N GLU A 263 9.44 -1.23 11.03
CA GLU A 263 9.65 -1.35 12.47
C GLU A 263 10.52 -2.57 12.80
N PHE A 264 10.32 -3.69 12.10
CA PHE A 264 11.19 -4.86 12.23
C PHE A 264 12.67 -4.54 11.91
N PHE A 265 12.94 -3.75 10.86
CA PHE A 265 14.32 -3.33 10.56
C PHE A 265 14.89 -2.37 11.60
N ALA A 266 14.07 -1.49 12.18
CA ALA A 266 14.50 -0.63 13.28
C ALA A 266 14.79 -1.44 14.56
N GLU A 267 14.02 -2.49 14.85
CA GLU A 267 14.31 -3.43 15.94
C GLU A 267 15.63 -4.19 15.72
N ARG A 268 15.94 -4.54 14.47
CA ARG A 268 17.19 -5.25 14.08
C ARG A 268 18.33 -4.30 13.70
N LEU A 269 18.24 -3.01 14.06
CA LEU A 269 19.15 -1.98 13.56
C LEU A 269 20.62 -2.25 13.90
N ASP A 270 20.93 -2.77 15.08
CA ASP A 270 22.32 -3.01 15.47
C ASP A 270 22.98 -4.13 14.65
N ASP A 271 22.22 -5.12 14.22
CA ASP A 271 22.70 -6.14 13.30
C ASP A 271 22.78 -5.58 11.87
N LEU A 272 21.76 -4.85 11.45
CA LEU A 272 21.69 -4.24 10.13
C LEU A 272 22.85 -3.25 9.90
N ARG A 273 23.23 -2.47 10.93
CA ARG A 273 24.36 -1.53 10.87
C ARG A 273 25.67 -2.22 10.53
N LYS A 274 25.88 -3.47 10.97
CA LYS A 274 27.08 -4.26 10.64
C LYS A 274 27.13 -4.66 9.17
N LEU A 275 25.99 -4.67 8.50
CA LEU A 275 25.85 -5.01 7.08
C LEU A 275 26.00 -3.78 6.16
N PHE A 276 26.00 -2.55 6.70
CA PHE A 276 26.24 -1.32 5.94
C PHE A 276 27.74 -1.14 5.62
N VAL A 277 28.23 -1.97 4.71
CA VAL A 277 29.65 -2.04 4.31
C VAL A 277 30.05 -0.96 3.29
N HIS A 278 29.07 -0.26 2.69
CA HIS A 278 29.30 0.87 1.80
C HIS A 278 28.73 2.17 2.39
N ARG A 279 29.46 3.26 2.15
CA ARG A 279 28.97 4.62 2.38
C ARG A 279 28.03 5.02 1.25
N VAL A 280 26.94 5.70 1.57
CA VAL A 280 25.94 6.21 0.62
C VAL A 280 25.96 7.74 0.69
N GLU A 281 26.83 8.38 -0.09
CA GLU A 281 27.03 9.84 -0.09
C GLU A 281 25.87 10.58 -0.78
N LYS A 282 24.69 10.56 -0.16
CA LYS A 282 23.44 11.10 -0.71
C LYS A 282 22.73 11.99 0.30
N ARG A 283 22.18 13.10 -0.20
CA ARG A 283 21.21 13.95 0.51
C ARG A 283 19.82 13.48 0.13
N VAL A 284 19.12 12.85 1.07
CA VAL A 284 17.89 12.09 0.84
C VAL A 284 16.71 12.78 1.49
N ALA A 285 15.74 13.21 0.68
CA ALA A 285 14.39 13.46 1.20
C ALA A 285 13.54 12.21 1.10
N ILE A 286 12.61 12.06 2.05
CA ILE A 286 11.69 10.92 2.10
C ILE A 286 10.29 11.41 1.73
N GLN A 287 9.62 10.69 0.84
CA GLN A 287 8.21 10.94 0.56
C GLN A 287 7.35 10.36 1.68
N GLU A 288 7.18 11.14 2.74
CA GLU A 288 6.46 10.72 3.93
C GLU A 288 4.98 10.42 3.68
N ARG A 289 4.46 9.46 4.44
CA ARG A 289 3.08 9.00 4.38
C ARG A 289 2.52 8.75 5.78
N ALA A 290 1.27 9.15 5.98
CA ALA A 290 0.53 8.96 7.22
C ALA A 290 -0.17 7.58 7.18
N ALA A 291 0.60 6.51 7.33
CA ALA A 291 0.09 5.14 7.36
C ALA A 291 -0.18 4.68 8.80
N LEU A 292 0.90 4.34 9.50
CA LEU A 292 0.96 4.12 10.93
C LEU A 292 2.12 4.97 11.49
N PRO A 293 1.99 5.56 12.69
CA PRO A 293 3.00 6.49 13.21
C PRO A 293 4.42 5.91 13.28
N GLY A 294 4.58 4.64 13.63
CA GLY A 294 5.90 4.03 13.83
C GLY A 294 6.69 3.78 12.54
N ILE A 295 6.03 3.67 11.38
CA ILE A 295 6.70 3.40 10.10
C ILE A 295 7.70 4.49 9.75
N MET A 296 7.30 5.77 9.83
CA MET A 296 8.18 6.84 9.39
C MET A 296 9.34 7.09 10.35
N ALA A 297 9.09 6.93 11.65
CA ALA A 297 10.16 6.94 12.65
C ALA A 297 11.17 5.81 12.37
N ALA A 298 10.69 4.59 12.13
CA ALA A 298 11.54 3.43 11.84
C ALA A 298 12.36 3.61 10.55
N VAL A 299 11.75 4.11 9.47
CA VAL A 299 12.49 4.39 8.22
C VAL A 299 13.58 5.43 8.44
N LYS A 300 13.27 6.56 9.11
CA LYS A 300 14.27 7.60 9.39
C LYS A 300 15.40 7.08 10.27
N GLN A 301 15.07 6.24 11.26
CA GLN A 301 16.06 5.61 12.13
C GLN A 301 17.00 4.67 11.35
N VAL A 302 16.45 3.83 10.47
CA VAL A 302 17.25 2.89 9.67
C VAL A 302 18.12 3.63 8.65
N LEU A 303 17.55 4.57 7.88
CA LEU A 303 18.30 5.34 6.89
C LEU A 303 19.36 6.23 7.55
N GLY A 304 19.07 6.83 8.70
CA GLY A 304 20.02 7.67 9.45
C GLY A 304 21.20 6.89 10.03
N ALA A 305 21.14 5.55 10.05
CA ALA A 305 22.27 4.70 10.44
C ALA A 305 23.21 4.36 9.27
N ILE A 306 22.83 4.68 8.02
CA ILE A 306 23.67 4.44 6.84
C ILE A 306 24.79 5.47 6.79
N PRO A 307 26.08 5.06 6.79
CA PRO A 307 27.20 5.99 6.72
C PRO A 307 27.17 6.86 5.45
N GLY A 308 27.30 8.18 5.59
CA GLY A 308 27.32 9.14 4.47
C GLY A 308 25.95 9.63 4.01
N LEU A 309 24.86 8.98 4.44
CA LEU A 309 23.50 9.39 4.07
C LEU A 309 23.03 10.52 4.98
N GLU A 310 22.64 11.65 4.37
CA GLU A 310 22.04 12.79 5.07
C GLU A 310 20.53 12.82 4.79
N ILE A 311 19.71 12.73 5.84
CA ILE A 311 18.25 12.90 5.69
C ILE A 311 17.93 14.39 5.68
N VAL A 312 17.19 14.83 4.65
CA VAL A 312 16.71 16.19 4.47
C VAL A 312 15.19 16.22 4.66
N GLU A 313 14.74 16.97 5.65
CA GLU A 313 13.32 17.17 5.93
C GLU A 313 12.70 18.16 4.94
N LEU A 314 11.50 17.83 4.43
CA LEU A 314 10.74 18.71 3.55
C LEU A 314 9.49 19.22 4.27
N ASP A 315 9.26 20.53 4.22
CA ASP A 315 8.04 21.14 4.74
C ASP A 315 6.89 20.99 3.74
N VAL A 316 6.31 19.78 3.70
CA VAL A 316 5.21 19.43 2.80
C VAL A 316 4.09 18.68 3.53
N PRO A 317 2.82 18.85 3.12
CA PRO A 317 1.71 18.18 3.78
C PRO A 317 1.76 16.65 3.71
N ILE A 318 1.77 15.99 4.88
CA ILE A 318 1.61 14.52 4.97
C ILE A 318 0.13 14.19 5.12
N VAL A 319 -0.51 13.73 4.03
CA VAL A 319 -1.99 13.68 3.96
C VAL A 319 -2.59 12.32 3.62
N SER A 320 -1.80 11.29 3.32
CA SER A 320 -2.33 9.98 2.89
C SER A 320 -1.46 8.79 3.33
N THR A 321 -2.06 7.61 3.37
CA THR A 321 -1.34 6.33 3.56
C THR A 321 -0.48 5.98 2.35
N GLN A 322 -0.98 6.22 1.13
CA GLN A 322 -0.29 5.96 -0.14
C GLN A 322 -0.81 6.90 -1.23
N ALA A 323 0.00 7.14 -2.27
CA ALA A 323 -0.36 7.99 -3.41
C ALA A 323 -1.66 7.54 -4.13
N SER A 324 -1.96 6.24 -4.19
CA SER A 324 -3.23 5.71 -4.73
C SER A 324 -4.47 6.20 -3.99
N HIS A 325 -4.37 6.51 -2.70
CA HIS A 325 -5.51 6.98 -1.91
C HIS A 325 -5.88 8.41 -2.25
N LEU A 326 -4.94 9.20 -2.79
CA LEU A 326 -5.19 10.58 -3.23
C LEU A 326 -5.91 10.66 -4.58
N SER A 327 -6.07 9.54 -5.31
CA SER A 327 -6.78 9.54 -6.59
C SER A 327 -8.27 9.92 -6.49
N VAL A 328 -8.83 9.99 -5.28
CA VAL A 328 -10.18 10.53 -5.01
C VAL A 328 -10.26 12.05 -5.20
N LEU A 329 -9.12 12.75 -5.17
CA LEU A 329 -8.96 14.18 -5.49
C LEU A 329 -7.76 14.37 -6.43
N PRO A 330 -7.91 14.10 -7.75
CA PRO A 330 -6.80 14.05 -8.69
C PRO A 330 -6.05 15.39 -8.84
N GLU A 331 -6.76 16.51 -8.76
CA GLU A 331 -6.17 17.85 -8.82
C GLU A 331 -5.29 18.12 -7.59
N PHE A 332 -5.82 17.88 -6.39
CA PHE A 332 -5.06 17.99 -5.14
C PHE A 332 -3.85 17.05 -5.13
N LYS A 333 -4.00 15.81 -5.60
CA LYS A 333 -2.88 14.86 -5.75
C LYS A 333 -1.77 15.45 -6.63
N ALA A 334 -2.14 16.06 -7.76
CA ALA A 334 -1.18 16.65 -8.68
C ALA A 334 -0.48 17.86 -8.05
N GLN A 335 -1.23 18.75 -7.41
CA GLN A 335 -0.69 19.92 -6.71
C GLN A 335 0.29 19.52 -5.60
N LEU A 336 -0.09 18.58 -4.74
CA LEU A 336 0.77 18.09 -3.67
C LEU A 336 2.07 17.51 -4.21
N ARG A 337 2.02 16.71 -5.28
CA ARG A 337 3.22 16.15 -5.89
C ARG A 337 4.14 17.23 -6.46
N GLU A 338 3.60 18.23 -7.16
CA GLU A 338 4.43 19.32 -7.68
C GLU A 338 5.04 20.16 -6.53
N GLN A 339 4.33 20.32 -5.41
CA GLN A 339 4.87 20.91 -4.18
C GLN A 339 6.00 20.04 -3.59
N GLU A 340 5.80 18.73 -3.46
CA GLU A 340 6.83 17.77 -3.00
C GLU A 340 8.09 17.84 -3.87
N LEU A 341 7.96 17.82 -5.21
CA LEU A 341 9.09 17.87 -6.13
C LEU A 341 9.81 19.23 -6.14
N ARG A 342 9.07 20.34 -6.00
CA ARG A 342 9.66 21.67 -5.88
C ARG A 342 10.44 21.80 -4.57
N ALA A 343 9.84 21.43 -3.44
CA ALA A 343 10.51 21.47 -2.14
C ALA A 343 11.79 20.62 -2.12
N ALA A 344 11.74 19.44 -2.75
CA ALA A 344 12.91 18.57 -2.95
C ALA A 344 14.03 19.28 -3.74
N ALA A 345 13.68 19.92 -4.87
CA ALA A 345 14.65 20.67 -5.69
C ALA A 345 15.25 21.86 -4.92
N ASP A 346 14.41 22.64 -4.23
CA ASP A 346 14.82 23.82 -3.47
C ASP A 346 15.74 23.45 -2.30
N ALA A 347 15.55 22.26 -1.69
CA ALA A 347 16.40 21.75 -0.63
C ALA A 347 17.76 21.18 -1.13
N GLY A 348 17.93 21.06 -2.46
CA GLY A 348 19.17 20.60 -3.09
C GLY A 348 19.50 19.13 -2.81
N ILE A 349 18.47 18.29 -2.67
CA ILE A 349 18.66 16.85 -2.44
C ILE A 349 19.28 16.18 -3.67
N THR A 350 19.98 15.07 -3.47
CA THR A 350 20.45 14.20 -4.55
C THR A 350 19.44 13.09 -4.86
N THR A 351 18.57 12.76 -3.89
CA THR A 351 17.70 11.59 -3.97
C THR A 351 16.38 11.82 -3.24
N PHE A 352 15.27 11.47 -3.88
CA PHE A 352 13.94 11.47 -3.28
C PHE A 352 13.41 10.04 -3.17
N ALA A 353 13.29 9.54 -1.94
CA ALA A 353 12.96 8.16 -1.64
C ALA A 353 11.47 7.98 -1.33
N SER A 354 10.79 7.19 -2.16
CA SER A 354 9.45 6.70 -1.87
C SER A 354 9.47 5.59 -0.82
N ILE A 355 8.40 5.47 -0.03
CA ILE A 355 8.27 4.41 0.97
C ILE A 355 7.59 3.19 0.42
N PHE A 356 6.38 3.36 -0.13
CA PHE A 356 5.56 2.22 -0.56
C PHE A 356 5.59 2.03 -2.07
N HIS A 357 5.53 0.77 -2.49
CA HIS A 357 5.53 0.34 -3.90
C HIS A 357 4.59 1.12 -4.83
N ASN A 358 3.39 1.49 -4.37
CA ASN A 358 2.49 2.28 -5.20
C ASN A 358 2.94 3.75 -5.35
N CYS A 359 3.49 4.33 -4.28
CA CYS A 359 4.07 5.67 -4.32
C CYS A 359 5.28 5.68 -5.25
N HIS A 360 6.12 4.63 -5.19
CA HIS A 360 7.23 4.43 -6.10
C HIS A 360 6.80 4.50 -7.56
N ARG A 361 5.84 3.66 -7.97
CA ARG A 361 5.29 3.65 -9.34
C ARG A 361 4.70 4.98 -9.78
N ASP A 362 4.04 5.69 -8.85
CA ASP A 362 3.48 7.02 -9.13
C ASP A 362 4.58 8.07 -9.32
N LEU A 363 5.71 7.97 -8.60
CA LEU A 363 6.79 8.95 -8.63
C LEU A 363 7.72 8.81 -9.82
N ILE A 364 8.20 7.59 -10.08
CA ILE A 364 9.31 7.33 -11.00
C ILE A 364 9.08 7.87 -12.43
N GLN A 365 7.83 8.04 -12.84
CA GLN A 365 7.47 8.61 -14.14
C GLN A 365 7.94 10.06 -14.32
N TYR A 366 8.20 10.75 -13.20
CA TYR A 366 8.68 12.12 -13.18
C TYR A 366 10.21 12.21 -13.20
N GLN A 367 10.94 11.08 -13.24
CA GLN A 367 12.40 11.06 -13.28
C GLN A 367 13.00 11.98 -14.37
N PRO A 368 12.46 12.08 -15.60
CA PRO A 368 13.00 12.97 -16.62
C PRO A 368 12.78 14.47 -16.35
N ARG A 369 11.92 14.82 -15.38
CA ARG A 369 11.55 16.20 -15.03
C ARG A 369 12.30 16.75 -13.82
N VAL A 370 13.13 15.94 -13.17
CA VAL A 370 13.82 16.29 -11.92
C VAL A 370 15.32 16.02 -12.02
N SER A 371 16.12 16.76 -11.27
CA SER A 371 17.59 16.63 -11.24
C SER A 371 18.11 15.60 -10.23
N PHE A 372 17.24 15.06 -9.38
CA PHE A 372 17.56 14.08 -8.35
C PHE A 372 17.02 12.68 -8.69
N GLU A 373 17.58 11.66 -8.08
CA GLU A 373 17.14 10.29 -8.27
C GLU A 373 15.79 10.03 -7.58
N LEU A 374 14.87 9.35 -8.26
CA LEU A 374 13.64 8.82 -7.66
C LEU A 374 13.81 7.33 -7.39
N VAL A 375 13.84 6.95 -6.11
CA VAL A 375 14.09 5.56 -5.67
C VAL A 375 13.05 5.12 -4.64
N ASN A 376 13.01 3.84 -4.32
CA ASN A 376 12.41 3.33 -3.10
C ASN A 376 13.47 3.29 -1.99
N PHE A 377 13.08 3.53 -0.73
CA PHE A 377 14.03 3.54 0.39
C PHE A 377 14.80 2.21 0.56
N MET A 378 14.22 1.08 0.12
CA MET A 378 14.92 -0.21 0.14
C MET A 378 16.15 -0.22 -0.78
N GLU A 379 16.16 0.56 -1.86
CA GLU A 379 17.32 0.67 -2.75
C GLU A 379 18.51 1.33 -2.03
N LEU A 380 18.27 2.26 -1.10
CA LEU A 380 19.31 2.90 -0.29
C LEU A 380 19.90 1.93 0.74
N ILE A 381 19.05 1.10 1.36
CA ILE A 381 19.49 0.01 2.25
C ILE A 381 20.32 -1.00 1.45
N GLY A 382 19.86 -1.39 0.26
CA GLY A 382 20.59 -2.27 -0.65
C GLY A 382 21.96 -1.71 -1.04
N GLU A 383 22.01 -0.43 -1.44
CA GLU A 383 23.25 0.27 -1.80
C GLU A 383 24.26 0.25 -0.64
N ALA A 384 23.82 0.54 0.59
CA ALA A 384 24.66 0.47 1.78
C ALA A 384 25.19 -0.93 2.06
N MET A 385 24.42 -1.98 1.72
CA MET A 385 24.79 -3.39 1.90
C MET A 385 25.55 -3.99 0.72
N GLY A 386 25.69 -3.26 -0.39
CA GLY A 386 26.32 -3.77 -1.62
C GLY A 386 25.41 -4.69 -2.43
N ILE A 387 24.11 -4.65 -2.16
CA ILE A 387 23.07 -5.44 -2.83
C ILE A 387 22.38 -4.56 -3.86
N ARG A 388 22.37 -4.98 -5.12
CA ARG A 388 21.72 -4.25 -6.20
C ARG A 388 20.74 -5.13 -6.96
N ILE A 389 19.47 -4.73 -6.96
CA ILE A 389 18.41 -5.36 -7.75
C ILE A 389 17.81 -4.31 -8.68
N PRO A 390 17.81 -4.52 -10.00
CA PRO A 390 17.36 -3.51 -10.95
C PRO A 390 15.86 -3.25 -10.83
N ASP A 391 15.47 -1.98 -10.82
CA ASP A 391 14.07 -1.59 -10.94
C ASP A 391 13.58 -1.66 -12.40
N LEU A 392 13.18 -2.86 -12.80
CA LEU A 392 12.65 -3.13 -14.13
C LEU A 392 11.31 -2.42 -14.38
N TYR A 393 10.52 -2.13 -13.34
CA TYR A 393 9.28 -1.36 -13.52
C TYR A 393 9.60 0.08 -13.93
N LYS A 394 10.61 0.71 -13.31
CA LYS A 394 11.09 2.04 -13.74
C LYS A 394 11.71 2.02 -15.11
N ARG A 395 12.49 1.01 -15.47
CA ARG A 395 12.98 0.84 -16.84
C ARG A 395 11.82 0.82 -17.84
N MET A 396 10.85 -0.08 -17.66
CA MET A 396 9.66 -0.16 -18.53
C MET A 396 8.92 1.19 -18.58
N ARG A 397 8.72 1.83 -17.43
CA ARG A 397 8.03 3.13 -17.37
C ARG A 397 8.74 4.21 -18.17
N LEU A 398 10.07 4.26 -18.12
CA LEU A 398 10.89 5.28 -18.78
C LEU A 398 11.18 4.98 -20.25
N MET A 399 11.07 3.72 -20.69
CA MET A 399 11.13 3.38 -22.12
C MET A 399 10.06 4.13 -22.91
N GLY A 400 8.88 4.37 -22.31
CA GLY A 400 7.85 5.20 -22.94
C GLY A 400 7.32 4.64 -24.25
N ASP A 401 7.46 3.33 -24.49
CA ASP A 401 6.98 2.66 -25.70
C ASP A 401 6.58 1.22 -25.38
N VAL A 402 5.34 0.85 -25.72
CA VAL A 402 4.77 -0.47 -25.44
C VAL A 402 5.42 -1.57 -26.28
N ASP A 403 5.73 -1.31 -27.54
CA ASP A 403 6.36 -2.27 -28.44
C ASP A 403 7.80 -2.52 -28.03
N ALA A 404 8.51 -1.46 -27.62
CA ALA A 404 9.85 -1.59 -27.09
C ALA A 404 9.87 -2.44 -25.80
N ILE A 405 8.92 -2.24 -24.88
CA ILE A 405 8.81 -3.06 -23.65
C ILE A 405 8.52 -4.53 -23.98
N ILE A 406 7.62 -4.79 -24.95
CA ILE A 406 7.31 -6.15 -25.40
C ILE A 406 8.57 -6.80 -25.98
N SER A 407 9.34 -6.07 -26.79
CA SER A 407 10.60 -6.57 -27.33
C SER A 407 11.65 -6.83 -26.24
N ASP A 408 11.76 -5.94 -25.26
CA ASP A 408 12.71 -6.07 -24.13
C ASP A 408 12.35 -7.23 -23.20
N SER A 409 11.07 -7.60 -23.14
CA SER A 409 10.54 -8.66 -22.28
C SER A 409 10.19 -9.94 -23.06
N ALA A 410 10.65 -10.08 -24.31
CA ALA A 410 10.19 -11.13 -25.22
C ALA A 410 10.47 -12.55 -24.68
N ASP A 411 11.65 -12.77 -24.10
CA ASP A 411 12.03 -14.06 -23.51
C ASP A 411 11.09 -14.44 -22.36
N LEU A 412 10.78 -13.49 -21.48
CA LEU A 412 9.86 -13.70 -20.36
C LEU A 412 8.41 -13.90 -20.83
N ILE A 413 7.96 -13.18 -21.87
CA ILE A 413 6.65 -13.40 -22.47
C ILE A 413 6.55 -14.84 -23.01
N ALA A 414 7.57 -15.31 -23.72
CA ALA A 414 7.63 -16.67 -24.25
C ALA A 414 7.66 -17.72 -23.13
N GLU A 415 8.52 -17.53 -22.13
CA GLU A 415 8.69 -18.45 -21.00
C GLU A 415 7.41 -18.62 -20.17
N HIS A 416 6.68 -17.52 -19.93
CA HIS A 416 5.41 -17.56 -19.20
C HIS A 416 4.19 -17.87 -20.08
N GLY A 417 4.38 -18.02 -21.40
CA GLY A 417 3.29 -18.23 -22.36
C GLY A 417 2.25 -17.12 -22.34
N LEU A 418 2.68 -15.85 -22.29
CA LEU A 418 1.79 -14.71 -22.19
C LEU A 418 1.15 -14.35 -23.53
N ASP A 419 -0.14 -14.04 -23.50
CA ASP A 419 -0.86 -13.49 -24.65
C ASP A 419 -0.45 -12.04 -24.91
N LEU A 420 0.00 -11.74 -26.13
CA LEU A 420 0.55 -10.43 -26.50
C LEU A 420 -0.49 -9.31 -26.47
N GLU A 421 -1.75 -9.61 -26.80
CA GLU A 421 -2.83 -8.62 -26.77
C GLU A 421 -3.13 -8.20 -25.32
N GLN A 422 -3.22 -9.17 -24.41
CA GLN A 422 -3.36 -8.92 -22.97
C GLN A 422 -2.15 -8.18 -22.38
N VAL A 423 -0.92 -8.52 -22.80
CA VAL A 423 0.29 -7.80 -22.39
C VAL A 423 0.21 -6.33 -22.81
N ARG A 424 -0.15 -6.06 -24.07
CA ARG A 424 -0.33 -4.70 -24.58
C ARG A 424 -1.40 -3.93 -23.80
N GLU A 425 -2.57 -4.52 -23.59
CA GLU A 425 -3.67 -3.91 -22.81
C GLU A 425 -3.20 -3.52 -21.40
N VAL A 426 -2.51 -4.44 -20.72
CA VAL A 426 -2.01 -4.22 -19.36
C VAL A 426 -0.90 -3.18 -19.31
N LEU A 427 0.03 -3.14 -20.28
CA LEU A 427 1.03 -2.09 -20.32
C LEU A 427 0.38 -0.70 -20.48
N VAL A 428 -0.57 -0.55 -21.39
CA VAL A 428 -1.28 0.72 -21.60
C VAL A 428 -2.02 1.15 -20.34
N THR A 429 -2.73 0.23 -19.70
CA THR A 429 -3.59 0.56 -18.55
C THR A 429 -2.80 0.70 -17.23
N GLU A 430 -1.91 -0.24 -16.93
CA GLU A 430 -1.25 -0.37 -15.62
C GLU A 430 0.15 0.26 -15.56
N VAL A 431 0.85 0.40 -16.68
CA VAL A 431 2.09 1.17 -16.75
C VAL A 431 1.78 2.59 -17.19
N PHE A 432 0.99 2.78 -18.25
CA PHE A 432 0.73 4.09 -18.87
C PHE A 432 -0.55 4.82 -18.43
N GLY A 433 -1.36 4.24 -17.54
CA GLY A 433 -2.54 4.91 -17.01
C GLY A 433 -3.61 5.21 -18.07
N GLY A 434 -3.68 4.39 -19.12
CA GLY A 434 -4.64 4.50 -20.22
C GLY A 434 -4.28 5.52 -21.30
N LYS A 435 -3.15 6.21 -21.21
CA LYS A 435 -2.67 7.14 -22.24
C LYS A 435 -1.42 6.56 -22.88
N LEU A 436 -1.46 6.31 -24.19
CA LEU A 436 -0.23 5.95 -24.90
C LEU A 436 0.77 7.12 -24.74
N PRO A 437 2.04 6.85 -24.39
CA PRO A 437 3.07 7.87 -24.46
C PRO A 437 3.10 8.44 -25.89
N ALA A 438 3.19 9.76 -26.02
CA ALA A 438 3.45 10.36 -27.32
C ALA A 438 4.76 9.75 -27.83
N ARG A 439 4.76 9.13 -29.01
CA ARG A 439 5.98 8.60 -29.64
C ARG A 439 7.04 9.69 -29.52
N ALA A 440 8.16 9.39 -28.86
CA ALA A 440 9.31 10.27 -28.87
C ALA A 440 9.68 10.45 -30.35
N ALA A 441 9.39 11.64 -30.90
CA ALA A 441 9.78 11.95 -32.26
C ALA A 441 11.29 11.79 -32.35
N GLU A 442 11.72 10.96 -33.30
CA GLU A 442 13.11 10.60 -33.56
C GLU A 442 13.98 11.86 -33.71
N THR A 443 14.75 12.20 -32.68
CA THR A 443 15.94 13.03 -32.84
C THR A 443 17.12 12.13 -33.17
N ALA A 444 17.17 11.72 -34.44
CA ALA A 444 18.36 11.32 -35.18
C ALA A 444 18.11 11.79 -36.61
N GLY A 445 18.46 13.03 -36.95
CA GLY A 445 19.82 13.33 -37.40
C GLY A 445 19.92 13.16 -38.91
N GLN A 446 19.69 14.24 -39.65
CA GLN A 446 20.34 14.45 -40.95
C GLN A 446 20.85 15.90 -41.00
N SER A 447 22.08 16.06 -40.53
CA SER A 447 23.02 16.97 -41.16
C SER A 447 23.28 16.49 -42.58
N GLU A 448 22.90 17.27 -43.58
CA GLU A 448 23.55 17.37 -44.90
C GLU A 448 22.85 18.44 -45.74
N ALA A 449 23.37 19.67 -45.63
CA ALA A 449 23.62 20.63 -46.73
C ALA A 449 24.33 21.85 -46.14
#